data_AF-A0A975IBI4-F1
#
_entry.id   AF-A0A975IBI4-F1
#
_cell.length_a   1.000
_cell.length_b   1.000
_cell.length_c   1.000
_cell.angle_alpha   90.00
_cell.angle_beta   90.00
_cell.angle_gamma   90.00
#
_symmetry.space_group_name_H-M   'P 1'
#
loop_
_entity.id
_entity.type
_entity.pdbx_description
1 polymer ?
#
loop_
_entity_poly.entity_id
_entity_poly.type
_entity_poly.pdbx_seq_one_letter_code
_entity_poly.pdbx_strand_id
1 'polypeptide(L)'
;MIEKRRRFKVLPLLCFVFCVCLRQAPRPLFSQEISQDRSIQLHLWAELDAYPENYTDENEKYSLEDSFLYPIKRIKELAPYLLEGMVYGWDFVYVPSDKLRGVREYFEKNVIKPLDTGGRIVYKYPEIYDGKLRVWVEFNRTQEMLSYLRYWEAAEHDKMHGSGRAPLKNGFDGIGEACDNALKNAVREYFRTKVKNKPKEIRGRVLIQRQPRITTGSGQYVVDLDFFVETIRIIPYSRF
;
A
#
# COMPACT_ATOMS: atom_id res chain seq x y z
N MET A 1 -17.33 0.44 87.11
CA MET A 1 -16.19 1.05 87.83
C MET A 1 -14.92 0.60 87.08
N ILE A 2 -14.27 1.45 86.27
CA ILE A 2 -13.26 2.47 86.66
C ILE A 2 -12.18 1.76 87.53
N GLU A 3 -10.92 1.55 87.12
CA GLU A 3 -9.85 2.53 86.86
C GLU A 3 -8.59 1.77 86.32
N LYS A 4 -7.93 2.16 85.20
CA LYS A 4 -6.66 2.95 85.10
C LYS A 4 -5.43 2.22 85.74
N ARG A 5 -4.23 2.04 85.16
CA ARG A 5 -3.35 2.91 84.35
C ARG A 5 -2.21 2.11 83.67
N ARG A 6 -1.88 2.58 82.46
CA ARG A 6 -0.63 2.58 81.67
C ARG A 6 0.72 2.21 82.31
N ARG A 7 1.59 1.62 81.45
CA ARG A 7 3.00 1.98 81.05
C ARG A 7 3.80 0.68 80.83
N PHE A 8 4.73 0.47 79.91
CA PHE A 8 5.50 1.23 78.92
C PHE A 8 5.88 0.18 77.84
N LYS A 9 5.63 0.40 76.54
CA LYS A 9 6.16 -0.48 75.47
C LYS A 9 7.38 0.18 74.85
N VAL A 10 8.52 -0.49 74.96
CA VAL A 10 9.78 -0.17 74.29
C VAL A 10 9.63 -0.51 72.81
N LEU A 11 9.95 0.45 71.95
CA LEU A 11 9.98 0.34 70.49
C LEU A 11 11.44 0.15 70.07
N PRO A 12 11.78 -0.80 69.19
CA PRO A 12 12.96 -0.67 68.36
C PRO A 12 12.52 -0.48 66.89
N LEU A 13 12.79 0.74 66.41
CA LEU A 13 13.63 0.98 65.23
C LEU A 13 13.46 0.00 64.06
N LEU A 14 12.63 0.35 63.08
CA LEU A 14 12.68 -0.24 61.75
C LEU A 14 13.09 0.85 60.75
N CYS A 15 14.23 0.61 60.10
CA CYS A 15 14.88 1.47 59.10
C CYS A 15 13.92 1.98 58.03
N PHE A 16 13.84 3.31 57.93
CA PHE A 16 13.38 4.04 56.77
C PHE A 16 14.42 3.87 55.64
N VAL A 17 14.25 2.88 54.77
CA VAL A 17 14.92 2.87 53.46
C VAL A 17 13.99 3.55 52.48
N PHE A 18 14.30 4.82 52.24
CA PHE A 18 13.63 5.71 51.31
C PHE A 18 13.91 5.23 49.87
N CYS A 19 13.04 4.36 49.35
CA CYS A 19 13.10 3.92 47.95
C CYS A 19 12.50 5.05 47.09
N VAL A 20 13.37 5.93 46.61
CA VAL A 20 13.05 6.94 45.57
C VAL A 20 12.80 6.19 44.27
N CYS A 21 11.58 5.69 44.08
CA CYS A 21 11.11 5.27 42.77
C CYS A 21 10.97 6.53 41.91
N LEU A 22 12.04 6.82 41.15
CA LEU A 22 12.03 7.69 39.99
C LEU A 22 10.79 7.38 39.14
N ARG A 23 9.81 8.28 39.16
CA ARG A 23 8.74 8.37 38.16
C ARG A 23 9.37 8.69 36.81
N GLN A 24 9.92 7.68 36.14
CA GLN A 24 10.18 7.75 34.71
C GLN A 24 8.82 7.61 34.03
N ALA A 25 8.19 8.73 33.71
CA ALA A 25 7.11 8.74 32.74
C ALA A 25 7.67 8.14 31.43
N PRO A 26 6.98 7.17 30.79
CA PRO A 26 7.39 6.70 29.49
C PRO A 26 7.34 7.91 28.54
N ARG A 27 8.51 8.34 28.05
CA ARG A 27 8.54 9.27 26.92
C ARG A 27 7.89 8.53 25.75
N PRO A 28 6.83 9.07 25.12
CA PRO A 28 6.36 8.50 23.88
C PRO A 28 7.53 8.59 22.89
N LEU A 29 8.08 7.43 22.53
CA LEU A 29 8.93 7.30 21.36
C LEU A 29 8.02 7.59 20.17
N PHE A 30 7.95 8.85 19.78
CA PHE A 30 7.45 9.21 18.46
C PHE A 30 8.43 8.62 17.46
N SER A 31 8.07 7.47 16.90
CA SER A 31 8.66 7.01 15.64
C SER A 31 8.40 8.10 14.62
N GLN A 32 9.43 8.84 14.23
CA GLN A 32 9.34 9.80 13.14
C GLN A 32 9.23 8.98 11.85
N GLU A 33 8.00 8.64 11.46
CA GLU A 33 7.74 8.21 10.10
C GLU A 33 8.07 9.41 9.20
N ILE A 34 8.94 9.20 8.21
CA ILE A 34 9.19 10.21 7.18
C ILE A 34 7.83 10.43 6.50
N SER A 35 7.19 11.57 6.81
CA SER A 35 5.89 11.94 6.24
C SER A 35 6.03 11.99 4.72
N GLN A 36 5.45 11.00 4.04
CA GLN A 36 5.41 10.92 2.58
C GLN A 36 4.34 11.85 2.00
N ASP A 37 3.74 12.73 2.81
CA ASP A 37 2.57 13.52 2.44
C ASP A 37 2.94 14.52 1.35
N ARG A 38 4.05 15.25 1.54
CA ARG A 38 4.53 16.25 0.55
C ARG A 38 5.33 15.64 -0.59
N SER A 39 6.23 14.72 -0.27
CA SER A 39 7.07 14.04 -1.26
C SER A 39 6.86 12.54 -1.14
N ILE A 40 6.32 11.94 -2.20
CA ILE A 40 6.27 10.48 -2.32
C ILE A 40 7.67 9.99 -2.63
N GLN A 41 8.13 9.00 -1.88
CA GLN A 41 9.39 8.31 -2.16
C GLN A 41 9.07 6.82 -2.37
N LEU A 42 9.39 6.30 -3.55
CA LEU A 42 9.23 4.90 -3.89
C LEU A 42 10.59 4.29 -4.17
N HIS A 43 10.90 3.21 -3.47
CA HIS A 43 12.01 2.35 -3.82
C HIS A 43 11.53 1.33 -4.85
N LEU A 44 11.91 1.54 -6.11
CA LEU A 44 11.56 0.67 -7.22
C LEU A 44 12.78 -0.09 -7.71
N TRP A 45 12.53 -1.23 -8.32
CA TRP A 45 13.56 -2.03 -8.94
C TRP A 45 13.03 -2.74 -10.18
N ALA A 46 13.92 -3.04 -11.12
CA ALA A 46 13.65 -3.82 -12.30
C ALA A 46 14.83 -4.77 -12.58
N GLU A 47 14.54 -5.95 -13.07
CA GLU A 47 15.50 -6.94 -13.53
C GLU A 47 16.28 -6.38 -14.72
N LEU A 48 17.59 -6.63 -14.74
CA LEU A 48 18.47 -6.15 -15.81
C LEU A 48 18.09 -6.73 -17.17
N ASP A 49 17.67 -8.00 -17.20
CA ASP A 49 17.37 -8.73 -18.42
C ASP A 49 15.92 -9.20 -18.47
N ALA A 50 15.46 -9.48 -19.68
CA ALA A 50 14.20 -10.16 -19.90
C ALA A 50 14.24 -11.64 -19.53
N TYR A 51 13.07 -12.18 -19.20
CA TYR A 51 12.92 -13.62 -19.12
C TYR A 51 13.24 -14.22 -20.49
N PRO A 52 13.91 -15.39 -20.54
CA PRO A 52 14.32 -16.00 -21.82
C PRO A 52 13.19 -16.18 -22.83
N GLU A 53 11.98 -16.45 -22.37
CA GLU A 53 10.79 -16.62 -23.23
C GLU A 53 10.25 -15.31 -23.81
N ASN A 54 10.68 -14.15 -23.28
CA ASN A 54 10.23 -12.82 -23.69
C ASN A 54 11.32 -12.03 -24.45
N TYR A 55 12.40 -12.68 -24.87
CA TYR A 55 13.29 -12.06 -25.85
C TYR A 55 12.51 -11.90 -27.16
N THR A 56 12.32 -10.64 -27.57
CA THR A 56 11.83 -10.26 -28.89
C THR A 56 13.02 -9.78 -29.72
N ASP A 57 12.90 -9.74 -31.06
CA ASP A 57 13.95 -9.20 -31.95
C ASP A 57 14.36 -7.74 -31.60
N GLU A 58 13.49 -7.00 -30.88
CA GLU A 58 13.76 -5.67 -30.32
C GLU A 58 14.70 -5.70 -29.10
N ASN A 59 14.69 -6.80 -28.34
CA ASN A 59 15.52 -7.03 -27.16
C ASN A 59 16.89 -7.65 -27.50
N GLU A 60 17.04 -8.26 -28.68
CA GLU A 60 18.31 -8.82 -29.17
C GLU A 60 19.31 -7.77 -29.66
N LYS A 61 18.82 -6.56 -30.02
CA LYS A 61 19.63 -5.52 -30.66
C LYS A 61 20.31 -4.55 -29.71
N TYR A 62 20.34 -4.88 -28.42
CA TYR A 62 20.97 -4.06 -27.42
C TYR A 62 22.46 -4.38 -27.36
N SER A 63 23.30 -3.44 -27.80
CA SER A 63 24.73 -3.49 -27.52
C SER A 63 24.95 -3.48 -26.00
N LEU A 64 26.17 -3.78 -25.53
CA LEU A 64 26.51 -3.68 -24.10
C LEU A 64 26.23 -2.27 -23.50
N GLU A 65 26.10 -1.23 -24.34
CA GLU A 65 25.71 0.13 -23.93
C GLU A 65 24.18 0.29 -23.80
N ASP A 66 23.40 -0.55 -24.47
CA ASP A 66 21.94 -0.51 -24.49
C ASP A 66 21.27 -1.46 -23.48
N SER A 67 22.03 -2.34 -22.81
CA SER A 67 21.49 -3.32 -21.85
C SER A 67 20.70 -2.68 -20.70
N PHE A 68 20.94 -1.39 -20.38
CA PHE A 68 20.18 -0.67 -19.36
C PHE A 68 18.87 -0.06 -19.85
N LEU A 69 18.62 -0.01 -21.16
CA LEU A 69 17.38 0.57 -21.70
C LEU A 69 16.16 -0.20 -21.21
N TYR A 70 16.26 -1.52 -21.13
CA TYR A 70 15.20 -2.39 -20.66
C TYR A 70 14.75 -2.10 -19.22
N PRO A 71 15.62 -2.18 -18.19
CA PRO A 71 15.20 -1.88 -16.82
C PRO A 71 14.80 -0.41 -16.65
N ILE A 72 15.44 0.54 -17.37
CA ILE A 72 15.06 1.96 -17.34
C ILE A 72 13.64 2.16 -17.86
N LYS A 73 13.28 1.54 -19.00
CA LYS A 73 11.94 1.62 -19.59
C LYS A 73 10.89 1.11 -18.59
N ARG A 74 11.14 -0.04 -17.97
CA ARG A 74 10.24 -0.63 -16.96
C ARG A 74 10.01 0.26 -15.77
N ILE A 75 11.07 0.83 -15.21
CA ILE A 75 10.96 1.77 -14.09
C ILE A 75 10.15 3.00 -14.51
N LYS A 76 10.38 3.51 -15.72
CA LYS A 76 9.65 4.67 -16.26
C LYS A 76 8.18 4.40 -16.56
N GLU A 77 7.79 3.14 -16.75
CA GLU A 77 6.38 2.72 -16.88
C GLU A 77 5.74 2.47 -15.50
N LEU A 78 6.48 1.83 -14.59
CA LEU A 78 5.99 1.48 -13.24
C LEU A 78 5.80 2.69 -12.34
N ALA A 79 6.74 3.64 -12.38
CA ALA A 79 6.72 4.79 -11.49
C ALA A 79 5.46 5.65 -11.69
N PRO A 80 5.10 6.10 -12.91
CA PRO A 80 3.88 6.86 -13.13
C PRO A 80 2.62 6.08 -12.72
N TYR A 81 2.56 4.77 -13.04
CA TYR A 81 1.43 3.92 -12.70
C TYR A 81 1.15 3.87 -11.18
N LEU A 82 2.19 3.63 -10.36
CA LEU A 82 2.05 3.60 -8.91
C LEU A 82 1.77 4.99 -8.33
N LEU A 83 2.46 6.01 -8.85
CA LEU A 83 2.25 7.41 -8.41
C LEU A 83 0.83 7.88 -8.72
N GLU A 84 0.27 7.52 -9.87
CA GLU A 84 -1.11 7.82 -10.22
C GLU A 84 -2.09 7.24 -9.19
N GLY A 85 -1.89 5.97 -8.82
CA GLY A 85 -2.68 5.31 -7.77
C GLY A 85 -2.56 5.96 -6.39
N MET A 86 -1.41 6.57 -6.07
CA MET A 86 -1.14 7.26 -4.79
C MET A 86 -1.52 8.75 -4.79
N VAL A 87 -1.77 9.35 -5.95
CA VAL A 87 -2.06 10.78 -6.10
C VAL A 87 -3.53 11.01 -6.43
N TYR A 88 -4.07 10.27 -7.40
CA TYR A 88 -5.45 10.42 -7.86
C TYR A 88 -6.29 9.18 -7.58
N GLY A 89 -5.69 8.00 -7.59
CA GLY A 89 -6.41 6.75 -7.39
C GLY A 89 -7.22 6.34 -8.62
N TRP A 90 -8.15 5.40 -8.41
CA TRP A 90 -8.93 4.78 -9.47
C TRP A 90 -10.41 4.70 -9.10
N ASP A 91 -11.26 4.85 -10.12
CA ASP A 91 -12.65 4.42 -10.04
C ASP A 91 -12.69 2.91 -10.30
N PHE A 92 -13.58 2.17 -9.64
CA PHE A 92 -13.75 0.74 -9.90
C PHE A 92 -15.21 0.35 -10.06
N VAL A 93 -15.41 -0.71 -10.85
CA VAL A 93 -16.65 -1.45 -10.98
C VAL A 93 -16.36 -2.91 -10.62
N TYR A 94 -17.13 -3.44 -9.67
CA TYR A 94 -16.98 -4.81 -9.20
C TYR A 94 -18.32 -5.55 -9.20
N VAL A 95 -18.31 -6.74 -9.81
CA VAL A 95 -19.42 -7.68 -9.79
C VAL A 95 -18.95 -8.95 -9.10
N PRO A 96 -19.50 -9.28 -7.91
CA PRO A 96 -19.12 -10.50 -7.20
C PRO A 96 -19.60 -11.73 -7.96
N SER A 97 -18.82 -12.82 -7.90
CA SER A 97 -19.27 -14.09 -8.46
C SER A 97 -20.51 -14.62 -7.75
N ASP A 98 -21.50 -15.06 -8.53
CA ASP A 98 -22.71 -15.72 -8.03
C ASP A 98 -23.02 -16.97 -8.85
N LYS A 99 -22.63 -18.13 -8.32
CA LYS A 99 -22.86 -19.44 -8.94
C LYS A 99 -24.35 -19.77 -9.10
N LEU A 100 -25.20 -19.34 -8.15
CA LEU A 100 -26.65 -19.63 -8.21
C LEU A 100 -27.31 -18.88 -9.35
N ARG A 101 -26.77 -17.70 -9.70
CA ARG A 101 -27.28 -16.84 -10.78
C ARG A 101 -26.45 -16.93 -12.06
N GLY A 102 -25.45 -17.82 -12.13
CA GLY A 102 -24.56 -17.97 -13.29
C GLY A 102 -23.69 -16.74 -13.58
N VAL A 103 -23.48 -15.86 -12.60
CA VAL A 103 -22.71 -14.62 -12.76
C VAL A 103 -21.24 -14.89 -12.45
N ARG A 104 -20.39 -14.67 -13.45
CA ARG A 104 -18.92 -14.69 -13.27
C ARG A 104 -18.48 -13.41 -12.59
N GLU A 105 -17.40 -13.51 -11.81
CA GLU A 105 -16.79 -12.33 -11.22
C GLU A 105 -16.27 -11.40 -12.32
N TYR A 106 -16.51 -10.11 -12.15
CA TYR A 106 -15.98 -9.07 -13.02
C TYR A 106 -15.38 -7.95 -12.17
N PHE A 107 -14.24 -7.45 -12.60
CA PHE A 107 -13.58 -6.31 -11.97
C PHE A 107 -12.96 -5.46 -13.07
N GLU A 108 -13.22 -4.17 -12.99
CA GLU A 108 -12.67 -3.18 -13.90
C GLU A 108 -12.28 -1.95 -13.07
N LYS A 109 -11.15 -1.36 -13.41
CA LYS A 109 -10.69 -0.10 -12.84
C LYS A 109 -10.48 0.92 -13.95
N ASN A 110 -10.71 2.19 -13.64
CA ASN A 110 -10.57 3.30 -14.55
C ASN A 110 -9.73 4.40 -13.90
N VAL A 111 -8.84 4.99 -14.71
CA VAL A 111 -8.00 6.10 -14.30
C VAL A 111 -8.86 7.35 -14.13
N ILE A 112 -8.83 7.96 -12.94
CA ILE A 112 -9.57 9.20 -12.67
C ILE A 112 -8.94 10.36 -13.42
N LYS A 113 -7.61 10.46 -13.34
CA LYS A 113 -6.83 11.50 -14.01
C LYS A 113 -5.41 10.96 -14.28
N PRO A 114 -4.92 11.03 -15.54
CA PRO A 114 -3.55 10.65 -15.83
C PRO A 114 -2.59 11.59 -15.12
N LEU A 115 -1.50 11.03 -14.58
CA LEU A 115 -0.46 11.84 -13.98
C LEU A 115 0.31 12.59 -15.07
N ASP A 116 0.38 13.92 -14.96
CA ASP A 116 1.30 14.70 -15.80
C ASP A 116 2.74 14.40 -15.40
N THR A 117 3.41 13.58 -16.21
CA THR A 117 4.80 13.17 -16.01
C THR A 117 5.81 14.26 -16.36
N GLY A 118 5.37 15.47 -16.75
CA GLY A 118 6.17 16.61 -17.25
C GLY A 118 7.30 17.11 -16.34
N GLY A 119 8.29 16.27 -16.04
CA GLY A 119 9.50 16.58 -15.28
C GLY A 119 9.36 16.53 -13.76
N ARG A 120 8.20 16.14 -13.20
CA ARG A 120 7.98 16.13 -11.74
C ARG A 120 8.52 14.89 -11.04
N ILE A 121 8.78 13.83 -11.80
CA ILE A 121 9.33 12.57 -11.29
C ILE A 121 10.85 12.66 -11.35
N VAL A 122 11.51 12.53 -10.20
CA VAL A 122 12.97 12.54 -10.08
C VAL A 122 13.45 11.14 -9.72
N TYR A 123 14.35 10.60 -10.53
CA TYR A 123 14.98 9.31 -10.29
C TYR A 123 16.35 9.54 -9.65
N LYS A 124 16.56 9.02 -8.44
CA LYS A 124 17.80 9.20 -7.66
C LYS A 124 18.46 7.87 -7.34
N TYR A 125 19.78 7.93 -7.19
CA TYR A 125 20.63 6.82 -6.76
C TYR A 125 20.37 5.52 -7.54
N PRO A 126 20.48 5.53 -8.88
CA PRO A 126 20.42 4.29 -9.64
C PRO A 126 21.59 3.39 -9.22
N GLU A 127 21.28 2.19 -8.74
CA GLU A 127 22.26 1.22 -8.29
C GLU A 127 21.94 -0.15 -8.89
N ILE A 128 22.97 -0.85 -9.34
CA ILE A 128 22.83 -2.24 -9.77
C ILE A 128 23.21 -3.13 -8.59
N TYR A 129 22.27 -3.94 -8.15
CA TYR A 129 22.51 -4.89 -7.06
C TYR A 129 21.66 -6.13 -7.27
N ASP A 130 22.30 -7.31 -7.17
CA ASP A 130 21.63 -8.62 -7.25
C ASP A 130 20.82 -8.81 -8.55
N GLY A 131 21.44 -8.49 -9.69
CA GLY A 131 20.81 -8.62 -11.02
C GLY A 131 19.62 -7.67 -11.26
N LYS A 132 19.47 -6.63 -10.42
CA LYS A 132 18.38 -5.66 -10.49
C LYS A 132 18.95 -4.24 -10.52
N LEU A 133 18.36 -3.40 -11.37
CA LEU A 133 18.49 -1.95 -11.29
C LEU A 133 17.52 -1.45 -10.23
N ARG A 134 18.04 -0.88 -9.15
CA ARG A 134 17.29 -0.24 -8.07
C ARG A 134 17.35 1.26 -8.23
N VAL A 135 16.25 1.94 -7.90
CA VAL A 135 16.18 3.40 -7.98
C VAL A 135 15.21 3.94 -6.93
N TRP A 136 15.54 5.12 -6.42
CA TRP A 136 14.60 5.93 -5.64
C TRP A 136 13.85 6.86 -6.57
N VAL A 137 12.53 6.73 -6.59
CA VAL A 137 11.64 7.64 -7.30
C VAL A 137 11.08 8.63 -6.30
N GLU A 138 11.31 9.91 -6.55
CA GLU A 138 10.74 11.00 -5.79
C GLU A 138 9.71 11.76 -6.62
N PHE A 139 8.59 12.09 -5.99
CA PHE A 139 7.54 12.91 -6.59
C PHE A 139 6.99 13.90 -5.58
N ASN A 140 7.04 15.18 -5.93
CA ASN A 140 6.50 16.25 -5.09
C ASN A 140 5.03 16.53 -5.44
N ARG A 141 4.14 16.42 -4.45
CA ARG A 141 2.73 16.75 -4.61
C ARG A 141 2.52 18.25 -4.72
N THR A 142 1.59 18.67 -5.57
CA THR A 142 1.10 20.05 -5.58
C THR A 142 0.13 20.30 -4.43
N GLN A 143 -0.23 21.55 -4.18
CA GLN A 143 -1.17 21.89 -3.12
C GLN A 143 -2.57 21.29 -3.34
N GLU A 144 -2.98 21.13 -4.61
CA GLU A 144 -4.23 20.45 -4.98
C GLU A 144 -4.17 18.97 -4.64
N MET A 145 -3.06 18.29 -4.96
CA MET A 145 -2.85 16.88 -4.63
C MET A 145 -2.81 16.64 -3.12
N LEU A 146 -2.20 17.57 -2.37
CA LEU A 146 -2.20 17.54 -0.90
C LEU A 146 -3.60 17.73 -0.32
N SER A 147 -4.39 18.63 -0.91
CA SER A 147 -5.78 18.83 -0.49
C SER A 147 -6.63 17.59 -0.74
N TYR A 148 -6.39 16.92 -1.88
CA TYR A 148 -7.05 15.66 -2.22
C TYR A 148 -6.64 14.52 -1.28
N LEU A 149 -5.35 14.41 -0.94
CA LEU A 149 -4.90 13.43 0.07
C LEU A 149 -5.55 13.69 1.44
N ARG A 150 -5.61 14.94 1.90
CA ARG A 150 -6.29 15.28 3.17
C ARG A 150 -7.77 14.93 3.18
N TYR A 151 -8.44 15.01 2.03
CA TYR A 151 -9.81 14.53 1.89
C TYR A 151 -9.90 13.03 2.17
N TRP A 152 -8.99 12.22 1.63
CA TRP A 152 -8.93 10.77 1.87
C TRP A 152 -8.46 10.38 3.26
N GLU A 153 -7.61 11.19 3.90
CA GLU A 153 -7.15 10.97 5.27
C GLU A 153 -8.22 11.30 6.32
N ALA A 154 -9.33 11.91 5.91
CA ALA A 154 -10.45 12.15 6.80
C ALA A 154 -10.93 10.83 7.43
N ALA A 155 -11.34 10.90 8.69
CA ALA A 155 -11.73 9.71 9.47
C ALA A 155 -12.95 8.96 8.90
N GLU A 156 -13.65 9.56 7.93
CA GLU A 156 -14.84 9.01 7.29
C GLU A 156 -14.52 7.92 6.25
N HIS A 157 -13.30 7.92 5.68
CA HIS A 157 -12.92 6.95 4.66
C HIS A 157 -12.48 5.63 5.27
N ASP A 158 -13.17 4.56 4.88
CA ASP A 158 -12.79 3.20 5.21
C ASP A 158 -11.46 2.83 4.55
N LYS A 159 -10.75 1.88 5.17
CA LYS A 159 -9.47 1.37 4.68
C LYS A 159 -9.59 -0.11 4.35
N MET A 160 -8.86 -0.54 3.34
CA MET A 160 -8.79 -1.94 2.95
C MET A 160 -7.38 -2.34 2.52
N HIS A 161 -7.09 -3.63 2.64
CA HIS A 161 -5.81 -4.22 2.30
C HIS A 161 -6.01 -5.29 1.23
N GLY A 162 -5.09 -5.35 0.27
CA GLY A 162 -5.08 -6.36 -0.79
C GLY A 162 -3.70 -6.90 -1.06
N SER A 163 -3.65 -8.21 -1.28
CA SER A 163 -2.47 -8.90 -1.80
C SER A 163 -2.78 -9.51 -3.16
N GLY A 164 -1.87 -9.34 -4.10
CA GLY A 164 -2.00 -9.79 -5.48
C GLY A 164 -0.74 -10.48 -5.95
N ARG A 165 -0.92 -11.40 -6.90
CA ARG A 165 0.18 -12.17 -7.48
C ARG A 165 0.05 -12.21 -8.99
N ALA A 166 1.19 -12.28 -9.66
CA ALA A 166 1.26 -12.50 -11.09
C ALA A 166 2.57 -13.24 -11.45
N PRO A 167 2.62 -13.96 -12.57
CA PRO A 167 3.82 -14.65 -13.00
C PRO A 167 4.99 -13.70 -13.24
N LEU A 168 6.17 -14.05 -12.71
CA LEU A 168 7.40 -13.28 -12.89
C LEU A 168 7.82 -13.24 -14.37
N LYS A 169 7.51 -14.30 -15.12
CA LYS A 169 7.71 -14.38 -16.57
C LYS A 169 6.97 -13.30 -17.35
N ASN A 170 5.89 -12.70 -16.83
CA ASN A 170 5.18 -11.62 -17.52
C ASN A 170 5.94 -10.29 -17.41
N GLY A 171 7.03 -10.23 -16.64
CA GLY A 171 7.85 -9.04 -16.57
C GLY A 171 7.12 -7.85 -15.97
N PHE A 172 7.26 -6.66 -16.57
CA PHE A 172 6.58 -5.44 -16.11
C PHE A 172 5.06 -5.62 -16.02
N ASP A 173 4.44 -6.23 -17.04
CA ASP A 173 3.01 -6.50 -17.06
C ASP A 173 2.58 -7.38 -15.89
N GLY A 174 3.50 -8.24 -15.40
CA GLY A 174 3.30 -9.01 -14.18
C GLY A 174 3.14 -8.14 -12.94
N ILE A 175 3.93 -7.07 -12.76
CA ILE A 175 3.76 -6.17 -11.61
C ILE A 175 2.42 -5.41 -11.71
N GLY A 176 2.07 -4.92 -12.90
CA GLY A 176 0.78 -4.29 -13.17
C GLY A 176 -0.40 -5.22 -12.85
N GLU A 177 -0.34 -6.45 -13.35
CA GLU A 177 -1.33 -7.51 -13.10
C GLU A 177 -1.41 -7.87 -11.60
N ALA A 178 -0.27 -7.94 -10.90
CA ALA A 178 -0.25 -8.20 -9.47
C ALA A 178 -0.91 -7.06 -8.67
N CYS A 179 -0.68 -5.80 -9.05
CA CYS A 179 -1.39 -4.65 -8.49
C CYS A 179 -2.91 -4.72 -8.74
N ASP A 180 -3.33 -5.11 -9.95
CA ASP A 180 -4.75 -5.26 -10.31
C ASP A 180 -5.42 -6.37 -9.51
N ASN A 181 -4.72 -7.50 -9.37
CA ASN A 181 -5.18 -8.61 -8.55
C ASN A 181 -5.25 -8.20 -7.06
N ALA A 182 -4.28 -7.42 -6.56
CA ALA A 182 -4.29 -6.91 -5.20
C ALA A 182 -5.50 -6.01 -4.94
N LEU A 183 -5.78 -5.07 -5.83
CA LEU A 183 -6.94 -4.19 -5.74
C LEU A 183 -8.26 -4.98 -5.81
N LYS A 184 -8.42 -5.87 -6.79
CA LYS A 184 -9.61 -6.73 -6.92
C LYS A 184 -9.83 -7.56 -5.65
N ASN A 185 -8.77 -8.15 -5.10
CA ASN A 185 -8.86 -8.94 -3.87
C ASN A 185 -9.21 -8.06 -2.66
N ALA A 186 -8.66 -6.84 -2.54
CA ALA A 186 -9.02 -5.89 -1.49
C ALA A 186 -10.51 -5.55 -1.53
N VAL A 187 -11.01 -5.16 -2.71
CA VAL A 187 -12.42 -4.82 -2.94
C VAL A 187 -13.32 -6.00 -2.62
N ARG A 188 -12.98 -7.21 -3.12
CA ARG A 188 -13.74 -8.43 -2.86
C ARG A 188 -13.87 -8.68 -1.36
N GLU A 189 -12.76 -8.76 -0.65
CA GLU A 189 -12.78 -9.12 0.77
C GLU A 189 -13.41 -8.03 1.64
N TYR A 190 -13.18 -6.76 1.31
CA TYR A 190 -13.83 -5.63 1.96
C TYR A 190 -15.37 -5.73 1.86
N PHE A 191 -15.93 -5.83 0.65
CA PHE A 191 -17.40 -5.86 0.50
C PHE A 191 -18.05 -7.16 0.96
N ARG A 192 -17.31 -8.28 1.00
CA ARG A 192 -17.80 -9.53 1.61
C ARG A 192 -18.09 -9.39 3.09
N THR A 193 -17.35 -8.54 3.81
CA THR A 193 -17.60 -8.27 5.23
C THR A 193 -18.72 -7.26 5.45
N LYS A 194 -18.91 -6.31 4.51
CA LYS A 194 -19.88 -5.21 4.65
C LYS A 194 -21.28 -5.54 4.13
N VAL A 195 -21.41 -6.41 3.12
CA VAL A 195 -22.68 -6.70 2.45
C VAL A 195 -23.09 -8.16 2.63
N LYS A 196 -24.22 -8.40 3.31
CA LYS A 196 -24.74 -9.75 3.58
C LYS A 196 -25.13 -10.53 2.32
N ASN A 197 -25.85 -9.87 1.42
CA ASN A 197 -26.33 -10.47 0.17
C ASN A 197 -25.46 -10.00 -0.99
N LYS A 198 -25.07 -10.91 -1.89
CA LYS A 198 -24.25 -10.55 -3.06
C LYS A 198 -24.98 -9.49 -3.91
N PRO A 199 -24.43 -8.28 -4.05
CA PRO A 199 -25.02 -7.27 -4.92
C PRO A 199 -24.81 -7.66 -6.39
N LYS A 200 -25.60 -7.05 -7.26
CA LYS A 200 -25.42 -7.16 -8.71
C LYS A 200 -24.17 -6.42 -9.16
N GLU A 201 -23.87 -5.28 -8.55
CA GLU A 201 -22.74 -4.43 -8.93
C GLU A 201 -22.38 -3.48 -7.78
N ILE A 202 -21.09 -3.19 -7.65
CA ILE A 202 -20.54 -2.21 -6.71
C ILE A 202 -19.68 -1.23 -7.49
N ARG A 203 -19.88 0.07 -7.25
CA ARG A 203 -19.05 1.15 -7.77
C ARG A 203 -18.43 1.93 -6.64
N GLY A 204 -17.18 2.32 -6.80
CA GLY A 204 -16.49 3.13 -5.81
C GLY A 204 -15.20 3.72 -6.34
N ARG A 205 -14.49 4.37 -5.43
CA ARG A 205 -13.17 4.94 -5.66
C ARG A 205 -12.17 4.37 -4.67
N VAL A 206 -10.92 4.31 -5.09
CA VAL A 206 -9.81 3.87 -4.26
C VAL A 206 -8.61 4.78 -4.43
N LEU A 207 -7.85 4.95 -3.35
CA LEU A 207 -6.55 5.63 -3.36
C LEU A 207 -5.53 4.74 -2.65
N ILE A 208 -4.34 4.55 -3.23
CA ILE A 208 -3.25 3.86 -2.54
C ILE A 208 -2.78 4.74 -1.37
N GLN A 209 -2.83 4.19 -0.16
CA GLN A 209 -2.51 4.89 1.08
C GLN A 209 -0.99 4.97 1.33
N ARG A 210 -0.28 3.86 1.10
CA ARG A 210 1.12 3.69 1.50
C ARG A 210 1.95 3.20 0.34
N GLN A 211 3.27 3.33 0.47
CA GLN A 211 4.20 2.76 -0.50
C GLN A 211 3.90 1.27 -0.75
N PRO A 212 3.70 0.86 -2.02
CA PRO A 212 3.51 -0.54 -2.39
C PRO A 212 4.66 -1.42 -1.92
N ARG A 213 4.34 -2.59 -1.33
CA ARG A 213 5.34 -3.61 -1.03
C ARG A 213 5.39 -4.60 -2.18
N ILE A 214 6.43 -4.50 -3.00
CA ILE A 214 6.65 -5.36 -4.17
C ILE A 214 7.77 -6.35 -3.84
N THR A 215 7.43 -7.63 -3.85
CA THR A 215 8.37 -8.73 -3.58
C THR A 215 8.29 -9.78 -4.68
N THR A 216 9.29 -10.66 -4.71
CA THR A 216 9.32 -11.82 -5.61
C THR A 216 9.35 -13.07 -4.77
N GLY A 217 8.47 -14.03 -5.07
CA GLY A 217 8.41 -15.31 -4.37
C GLY A 217 7.87 -16.41 -5.26
N SER A 218 8.49 -17.59 -5.22
CA SER A 218 8.04 -18.78 -5.96
C SER A 218 7.77 -18.55 -7.46
N GLY A 219 8.60 -17.75 -8.14
CA GLY A 219 8.42 -17.43 -9.56
C GLY A 219 7.26 -16.47 -9.86
N GLN A 220 6.77 -15.73 -8.85
CA GLN A 220 5.70 -14.75 -8.96
C GLN A 220 6.14 -13.40 -8.40
N TYR A 221 5.64 -12.32 -8.99
CA TYR A 221 5.54 -11.05 -8.31
C TYR A 221 4.43 -11.14 -7.26
N VAL A 222 4.72 -10.66 -6.07
CA VAL A 222 3.76 -10.54 -4.96
C VAL A 222 3.71 -9.08 -4.55
N VAL A 223 2.52 -8.49 -4.65
CA VAL A 223 2.29 -7.08 -4.36
C VAL A 223 1.27 -6.96 -3.24
N ASP A 224 1.64 -6.25 -2.19
CA ASP A 224 0.75 -5.86 -1.11
C ASP A 224 0.48 -4.36 -1.15
N LEU A 225 -0.81 -4.00 -1.16
CA LEU A 225 -1.30 -2.63 -1.25
C LEU A 225 -2.30 -2.34 -0.13
N ASP A 226 -2.15 -1.16 0.45
CA ASP A 226 -3.08 -0.58 1.41
C ASP A 226 -3.83 0.56 0.72
N PHE A 227 -5.16 0.57 0.82
CA PHE A 227 -6.03 1.51 0.12
C PHE A 227 -6.97 2.24 1.08
N PHE A 228 -7.26 3.50 0.77
CA PHE A 228 -8.53 4.11 1.14
C PHE A 228 -9.61 3.68 0.15
N VAL A 229 -10.86 3.56 0.62
CA VAL A 229 -12.00 3.21 -0.22
C VAL A 229 -13.19 4.10 0.06
N GLU A 230 -13.81 4.60 -1.01
CA GLU A 230 -15.09 5.32 -0.97
C GLU A 230 -16.11 4.52 -1.79
N THR A 231 -17.25 4.19 -1.17
CA THR A 231 -18.33 3.49 -1.87
C THR A 231 -19.28 4.50 -2.50
N ILE A 232 -19.33 4.55 -3.84
CA ILE A 232 -20.25 5.43 -4.57
C ILE A 232 -21.66 4.80 -4.58
N ARG A 233 -21.76 3.53 -4.96
CA ARG A 233 -23.06 2.86 -5.11
C ARG A 233 -22.95 1.35 -4.98
N ILE A 234 -23.94 0.76 -4.32
CA ILE A 234 -24.18 -0.68 -4.32
C ILE A 234 -25.53 -0.92 -4.98
N ILE A 235 -25.55 -1.74 -6.04
CA ILE A 235 -26.75 -2.07 -6.81
C ILE A 235 -27.18 -3.48 -6.42
N PRO A 236 -28.27 -3.66 -5.66
CA PRO A 236 -28.79 -4.99 -5.33
C PRO A 236 -29.52 -5.62 -6.52
N TYR A 237 -29.79 -6.92 -6.44
CA TYR A 237 -30.76 -7.57 -7.32
C TYR A 237 -32.18 -7.10 -6.98
N SER A 238 -33.00 -6.85 -8.00
CA SER A 238 -34.35 -6.32 -7.84
C SER A 238 -35.42 -7.38 -7.55
N ARG A 239 -35.12 -8.68 -7.77
CA ARG A 239 -36.02 -9.81 -7.47
C ARG A 239 -35.21 -11.03 -7.02
N PHE A 240 -35.73 -11.75 -6.02
CA PHE A 240 -35.13 -12.95 -5.44
C PHE A 240 -35.54 -14.19 -6.22
#